data_AF-A0A7S0YH44-F1
#
_entry.id   AF-A0A7S0YH44-F1
#
_cell.length_a   1.000
_cell.length_b   1.000
_cell.length_c   1.000
_cell.angle_alpha   90.00
_cell.angle_beta   90.00
_cell.angle_gamma   90.00
#
_symmetry.space_group_name_H-M   'P 1'
#
loop_
_entity.id
_entity.type
_entity.pdbx_description
1 polymer ?
#
loop_
_entity_poly.entity_id
_entity_poly.type
_entity_poly.pdbx_seq_one_letter_code
_entity_poly.pdbx_strand_id
1 'polypeptide(L)'
;VEREEARRERIMRKGSGSVDEALPRGAESKAAHATWVATQKERHGRFAATCLLYHALQEVAAEALEESVWGRADGITKHGISRGQIQRMQSDLSKRAGMAAAMAAAVGDSWWMVHQLLVELAAQAAAGARTDLAPLMKMPNITGAQARALYDAGLTTP
;
A
#
# COMPACT_ATOMS: atom_id res chain seq x y z
N VAL A 1 -12.03 -6.21 -75.09
CA VAL A 1 -11.45 -4.86 -74.87
C VAL A 1 -12.20 -4.14 -73.75
N GLU A 2 -13.49 -3.78 -73.90
CA GLU A 2 -14.28 -3.09 -72.84
C GLU A 2 -14.39 -3.85 -71.49
N ARG A 3 -14.50 -5.18 -71.50
CA ARG A 3 -14.57 -5.98 -70.26
C ARG A 3 -13.23 -6.05 -69.51
N GLU A 4 -12.13 -5.75 -70.18
CA GLU A 4 -10.78 -5.78 -69.62
C GLU A 4 -10.39 -4.43 -69.01
N GLU A 5 -10.86 -3.33 -69.60
CA GLU A 5 -10.76 -1.99 -69.02
C GLU A 5 -11.60 -1.86 -67.75
N ALA A 6 -12.83 -2.39 -67.74
CA ALA A 6 -13.67 -2.42 -66.54
C ALA A 6 -13.06 -3.25 -65.39
N ARG A 7 -12.21 -4.25 -65.72
CA ARG A 7 -11.49 -5.05 -64.73
C ARG A 7 -10.25 -4.33 -64.20
N ARG A 8 -9.54 -3.57 -65.04
CA ARG A 8 -8.38 -2.76 -64.65
C ARG A 8 -8.79 -1.55 -63.79
N GLU A 9 -9.89 -0.87 -64.11
CA GLU A 9 -10.43 0.21 -63.27
C GLU A 9 -10.87 -0.29 -61.89
N ARG A 10 -11.40 -1.52 -61.80
CA ARG A 10 -11.82 -2.11 -60.53
C ARG A 10 -10.63 -2.51 -59.64
N ILE A 11 -9.47 -2.82 -60.23
CA ILE A 11 -8.23 -3.12 -59.50
C ILE A 11 -7.54 -1.81 -59.07
N MET A 12 -7.52 -0.77 -59.91
CA MET A 12 -6.99 0.55 -59.57
C MET A 12 -7.81 1.26 -58.48
N ARG A 13 -9.14 1.11 -58.44
CA ARG A 13 -9.99 1.60 -57.34
C ARG A 13 -9.83 0.82 -56.03
N LYS A 14 -9.38 -0.43 -56.07
CA LYS A 14 -9.09 -1.24 -54.87
C LYS A 14 -7.69 -0.99 -54.31
N GLY A 15 -6.78 -0.37 -55.08
CA GLY A 15 -5.42 -0.04 -54.67
C GLY A 15 -5.23 1.38 -54.11
N SER A 16 -6.25 2.25 -54.16
CA SER A 16 -6.18 3.64 -53.67
C SER A 16 -6.99 3.91 -52.40
N GLY A 17 -7.56 2.86 -51.80
CA GLY A 17 -7.92 2.88 -50.39
C GLY A 17 -6.62 2.88 -49.60
N SER A 18 -6.11 4.08 -49.35
CA SER A 18 -5.28 4.42 -48.20
C SER A 18 -5.49 3.40 -47.11
N VAL A 19 -4.42 2.72 -46.72
CA VAL A 19 -4.30 2.02 -45.46
C VAL A 19 -4.59 3.07 -44.40
N ASP A 20 -5.88 3.28 -44.14
CA ASP A 20 -6.36 3.81 -42.89
C ASP A 20 -5.75 2.86 -41.88
N GLU A 21 -4.69 3.38 -41.28
CA GLU A 21 -4.11 3.01 -40.02
C GLU A 21 -5.26 3.00 -38.99
N ALA A 22 -6.08 1.96 -39.09
CA ALA A 22 -7.02 1.54 -38.08
C ALA A 22 -6.17 0.98 -36.95
N LEU A 23 -5.47 1.88 -36.26
CA LEU A 23 -5.03 1.69 -34.89
C LEU A 23 -6.21 1.02 -34.17
N PRO A 24 -6.02 -0.18 -33.61
CA PRO A 24 -7.12 -0.91 -33.02
C PRO A 24 -7.60 -0.13 -31.81
N ARG A 25 -8.64 0.69 -31.96
CA ARG A 25 -9.30 1.46 -30.88
C ARG A 25 -9.71 0.55 -29.71
N GLY A 26 -9.89 -0.75 -29.98
CA GLY A 26 -10.14 -1.77 -28.97
C GLY A 26 -8.90 -2.23 -28.17
N ALA A 27 -7.69 -2.14 -28.71
CA ALA A 27 -6.46 -2.52 -28.00
C ALA A 27 -6.03 -1.42 -27.02
N GLU A 28 -6.10 -0.16 -27.41
CA GLU A 28 -5.83 0.99 -26.53
C GLU A 28 -6.87 1.09 -25.41
N SER A 29 -8.14 0.83 -25.70
CA SER A 29 -9.20 0.77 -24.69
C SER A 29 -9.02 -0.38 -23.70
N LYS A 30 -8.61 -1.58 -24.17
CA LYS A 30 -8.29 -2.71 -23.28
C LYS A 30 -7.05 -2.46 -22.43
N ALA A 31 -6.01 -1.86 -23.02
CA ALA A 31 -4.80 -1.48 -22.31
C ALA A 31 -5.10 -0.43 -21.23
N ALA A 32 -5.83 0.63 -21.57
CA ALA A 32 -6.26 1.66 -20.62
C ALA A 32 -7.13 1.09 -19.49
N HIS A 33 -8.06 0.18 -19.82
CA HIS A 33 -8.88 -0.50 -18.82
C HIS A 33 -8.05 -1.37 -17.89
N ALA A 34 -7.08 -2.14 -18.42
CA ALA A 34 -6.18 -2.96 -17.62
C ALA A 34 -5.32 -2.10 -16.68
N THR A 35 -4.81 -0.96 -17.16
CA THR A 35 -4.07 0.00 -16.33
C THR A 35 -4.95 0.55 -15.22
N TRP A 36 -6.18 0.95 -15.52
CA TRP A 36 -7.12 1.46 -14.52
C TRP A 36 -7.44 0.42 -13.43
N VAL A 37 -7.73 -0.83 -13.83
CA VAL A 37 -7.98 -1.93 -12.88
C VAL A 37 -6.76 -2.16 -11.98
N ALA A 38 -5.55 -2.15 -12.54
CA ALA A 38 -4.31 -2.29 -11.77
C ALA A 38 -4.14 -1.16 -10.75
N THR A 39 -4.39 0.10 -11.15
CA THR A 39 -4.35 1.25 -10.23
C THR A 39 -5.37 1.13 -9.10
N GLN A 40 -6.59 0.69 -9.39
CA GLN A 40 -7.60 0.48 -8.34
C GLN A 40 -7.19 -0.62 -7.37
N LYS A 41 -6.66 -1.74 -7.88
CA LYS A 41 -6.16 -2.83 -7.05
C LYS A 41 -5.05 -2.36 -6.11
N GLU A 42 -4.14 -1.53 -6.61
CA GLU A 42 -3.08 -0.94 -5.78
C GLU A 42 -3.63 -0.01 -4.70
N ARG A 43 -4.60 0.85 -5.03
CA ARG A 43 -5.25 1.76 -4.07
C ARG A 43 -5.95 0.99 -2.95
N HIS A 44 -6.74 -0.02 -3.30
CA HIS A 44 -7.41 -0.88 -2.32
C HIS A 44 -6.41 -1.65 -1.47
N GLY A 45 -5.32 -2.15 -2.06
CA GLY A 45 -4.25 -2.81 -1.33
C GLY A 45 -3.57 -1.90 -0.31
N ARG A 46 -3.28 -0.64 -0.69
CA ARG A 46 -2.73 0.36 0.23
C ARG A 46 -3.69 0.67 1.38
N PHE A 47 -4.96 0.88 1.07
CA PHE A 47 -5.98 1.14 2.09
C PHE A 47 -6.12 -0.03 3.08
N ALA A 48 -6.19 -1.27 2.57
CA ALA A 48 -6.23 -2.45 3.42
C ALA A 48 -4.98 -2.58 4.31
N ALA A 49 -3.79 -2.32 3.77
CA ALA A 49 -2.56 -2.29 4.55
C ALA A 49 -2.58 -1.22 5.64
N THR A 50 -3.14 -0.03 5.35
CA THR A 50 -3.31 1.04 6.34
C THR A 50 -4.25 0.63 7.47
N CYS A 51 -5.39 -0.01 7.17
CA CYS A 51 -6.31 -0.51 8.19
C CYS A 51 -5.64 -1.56 9.09
N LEU A 52 -4.91 -2.52 8.49
CA LEU A 52 -4.18 -3.53 9.24
C LEU A 52 -3.10 -2.91 10.14
N LEU A 53 -2.30 -2.00 9.60
CA LEU A 53 -1.27 -1.28 10.36
C LEU A 53 -1.90 -0.46 11.50
N TYR A 54 -3.04 0.18 11.26
CA TYR A 54 -3.78 0.87 12.32
C TYR A 54 -4.15 -0.07 13.46
N HIS A 55 -4.72 -1.24 13.17
CA HIS A 55 -5.02 -2.22 14.22
C HIS A 55 -3.76 -2.76 14.91
N ALA A 56 -2.67 -2.99 14.16
CA ALA A 56 -1.40 -3.44 14.72
C ALA A 56 -0.75 -2.38 15.63
N LEU A 57 -0.94 -1.09 15.35
CA LEU A 57 -0.43 0.01 16.16
C LEU A 57 -1.34 0.38 17.35
N GLN A 58 -2.61 -0.04 17.30
CA GLN A 58 -3.58 0.06 18.40
C GLN A 58 -3.52 -1.14 19.36
N GLU A 59 -2.40 -1.87 19.36
CA GLU A 59 -2.09 -2.93 20.34
C GLU A 59 -3.06 -4.12 20.34
N VAL A 60 -3.70 -4.40 19.20
CA VAL A 60 -4.29 -5.72 19.00
C VAL A 60 -3.13 -6.72 18.93
N ALA A 61 -3.12 -7.70 19.84
CA ALA A 61 -2.10 -8.75 19.86
C ALA A 61 -1.93 -9.36 18.46
N ALA A 62 -0.70 -9.63 18.05
CA ALA A 62 -0.44 -10.17 16.72
C ALA A 62 -1.18 -11.50 16.50
N GLU A 63 -1.31 -12.33 17.54
CA GLU A 63 -2.14 -13.54 17.51
C GLU A 63 -3.62 -13.22 17.25
N ALA A 64 -4.17 -12.20 17.91
CA ALA A 64 -5.55 -11.77 17.69
C ALA A 64 -5.78 -11.22 16.28
N LEU A 65 -4.76 -10.63 15.64
CA LEU A 65 -4.83 -10.23 14.23
C LEU A 65 -4.76 -11.43 13.28
N GLU A 66 -3.95 -12.44 13.57
CA GLU A 66 -3.92 -13.70 12.81
C GLU A 66 -5.25 -14.49 12.93
N GLU A 67 -5.89 -14.46 14.09
CA GLU A 67 -7.20 -15.11 14.30
C GLU A 67 -8.37 -14.30 13.73
N SER A 68 -8.15 -13.01 13.44
CA SER A 68 -9.15 -12.11 12.87
C SER A 68 -9.36 -12.33 11.37
N VAL A 69 -10.22 -11.49 10.77
CA VAL A 69 -10.48 -11.45 9.32
C VAL A 69 -9.19 -11.24 8.48
N TRP A 70 -8.11 -10.75 9.08
CA TRP A 70 -6.83 -10.51 8.40
C TRP A 70 -5.98 -11.76 8.19
N GLY A 71 -5.98 -12.73 9.12
CA GLY A 71 -5.14 -13.93 9.05
C GLY A 71 -5.82 -15.18 8.50
N ARG A 72 -7.15 -15.16 8.36
CA ARG A 72 -7.91 -16.30 7.80
C ARG A 72 -7.89 -16.31 6.27
N ALA A 73 -7.68 -17.48 5.67
CA ALA A 73 -7.65 -17.67 4.20
C ALA A 73 -9.00 -17.33 3.50
N ASP A 74 -10.10 -17.33 4.26
CA ASP A 74 -11.44 -16.93 3.81
C ASP A 74 -11.81 -15.49 4.20
N GLY A 75 -10.85 -14.72 4.72
CA GLY A 75 -11.04 -13.35 5.17
C GLY A 75 -10.84 -12.32 4.06
N ILE A 76 -10.09 -11.26 4.36
CA ILE A 76 -9.80 -10.17 3.40
C ILE A 76 -8.81 -10.61 2.31
N THR A 77 -7.90 -11.53 2.63
CA THR A 77 -6.89 -12.03 1.69
C THR A 77 -7.02 -13.55 1.51
N LYS A 78 -6.78 -14.02 0.28
CA LYS A 78 -6.89 -15.45 -0.07
C LYS A 78 -5.97 -16.39 0.73
N HIS A 79 -4.93 -15.84 1.35
CA HIS A 79 -3.90 -16.62 2.04
C HIS A 79 -3.79 -16.25 3.52
N GLY A 80 -4.61 -15.32 4.01
CA GLY A 80 -4.35 -14.67 5.28
C GLY A 80 -3.07 -13.82 5.26
N ILE A 81 -2.84 -13.09 6.33
CA ILE A 81 -1.62 -12.35 6.60
C ILE A 81 -0.99 -12.90 7.87
N SER A 82 0.30 -13.24 7.80
CA SER A 82 1.04 -13.76 8.95
C SER A 82 1.65 -12.64 9.80
N ARG A 83 1.95 -12.96 11.06
CA ARG A 83 2.65 -12.10 12.01
C ARG A 83 3.97 -11.58 11.46
N GLY A 84 4.75 -12.44 10.79
CA GLY A 84 6.00 -12.02 10.15
C GLY A 84 5.79 -10.96 9.08
N GLN A 85 4.69 -11.03 8.33
CA GLN A 85 4.32 -10.00 7.36
C GLN A 85 3.89 -8.70 8.05
N ILE A 86 3.13 -8.78 9.15
CA ILE A 86 2.74 -7.61 9.95
C ILE A 86 3.98 -6.90 10.51
N GLN A 87 4.90 -7.64 11.11
CA GLN A 87 6.16 -7.10 11.64
C GLN A 87 7.02 -6.46 10.54
N ARG A 88 7.10 -7.08 9.36
CA ARG A 88 7.77 -6.49 8.21
C ARG A 88 7.12 -5.17 7.78
N MET A 89 5.79 -5.14 7.70
CA MET A 89 5.06 -3.92 7.35
C MET A 89 5.26 -2.81 8.38
N GLN A 90 5.32 -3.13 9.68
CA GLN A 90 5.63 -2.16 10.74
C GLN A 90 7.05 -1.60 10.59
N SER A 91 8.04 -2.45 10.31
CA SER A 91 9.42 -2.00 10.05
C SER A 91 9.51 -1.10 8.82
N ASP A 92 8.83 -1.46 7.73
CA ASP A 92 8.79 -0.67 6.51
C ASP A 92 8.06 0.67 6.72
N LEU A 93 6.97 0.68 7.51
CA LEU A 93 6.26 1.89 7.90
C LEU A 93 7.17 2.82 8.69
N SER A 94 7.89 2.31 9.70
CA SER A 94 8.80 3.12 10.52
C SER A 94 9.87 3.82 9.67
N LYS A 95 10.50 3.09 8.76
CA LYS A 95 11.49 3.64 7.83
C LYS A 95 10.89 4.71 6.92
N ARG A 96 9.71 4.44 6.33
CA ARG A 96 9.04 5.38 5.42
C ARG A 96 8.55 6.63 6.14
N ALA A 97 8.02 6.50 7.35
CA ALA A 97 7.62 7.62 8.18
C ALA A 97 8.83 8.47 8.57
N GLY A 98 9.96 7.86 8.93
CA GLY A 98 11.21 8.58 9.20
C GLY A 98 11.74 9.34 7.98
N MET A 99 11.70 8.74 6.79
CA MET A 99 12.07 9.44 5.55
C MET A 99 11.13 10.60 5.24
N ALA A 100 9.82 10.39 5.40
CA ALA A 100 8.82 11.45 5.20
C ALA A 100 8.99 12.58 6.23
N ALA A 101 9.35 12.26 7.48
CA ALA A 101 9.66 13.24 8.50
C ALA A 101 10.87 14.09 8.10
N ALA A 102 11.95 13.47 7.60
CA ALA A 102 13.12 14.19 7.12
C ALA A 102 12.80 15.11 5.94
N MET A 103 11.94 14.66 5.01
CA MET A 103 11.44 15.51 3.92
C MET A 103 10.61 16.69 4.45
N ALA A 104 9.71 16.44 5.40
CA ALA A 104 8.89 17.50 6.01
C ALA A 104 9.75 18.55 6.74
N ALA A 105 10.82 18.13 7.42
CA ALA A 105 11.79 19.05 8.03
C ALA A 105 12.54 19.88 6.99
N ALA A 106 12.88 19.30 5.84
CA ALA A 106 13.62 19.99 4.77
C ALA A 106 12.80 21.04 4.02
N VAL A 107 11.47 20.92 4.01
CA VAL A 107 10.55 21.89 3.37
C VAL A 107 10.34 23.16 4.23
N GLY A 108 10.85 23.19 5.47
CA GLY A 108 10.89 24.35 6.35
C GLY A 108 9.72 24.45 7.33
N ASP A 109 9.55 25.63 7.95
CA ASP A 109 8.66 25.87 9.10
C ASP A 109 7.17 25.55 8.86
N SER A 110 6.73 25.55 7.59
CA SER A 110 5.32 25.33 7.26
C SER A 110 4.85 23.90 7.54
N TRP A 111 5.77 22.93 7.63
CA TRP A 111 5.45 21.50 7.76
C TRP A 111 5.90 20.92 9.10
N TRP A 112 6.23 21.77 10.07
CA TRP A 112 6.70 21.34 11.39
C TRP A 112 5.72 20.40 12.10
N MET A 113 4.40 20.67 12.06
CA MET A 113 3.40 19.78 12.67
C MET A 113 3.40 18.39 12.01
N VAL A 114 3.54 18.34 10.68
CA VAL A 114 3.60 17.09 9.92
C VAL A 114 4.87 16.32 10.27
N HIS A 115 6.00 17.01 10.40
CA HIS A 115 7.25 16.42 10.85
C HIS A 115 7.09 15.73 12.22
N GLN A 116 6.52 16.42 13.22
CA GLN A 116 6.33 15.83 14.55
C GLN A 116 5.44 14.58 14.51
N LEU A 117 4.30 14.64 13.81
CA LEU A 117 3.42 13.49 13.66
C LEU A 117 4.11 12.30 12.99
N LEU A 118 4.98 12.55 12.00
CA LEU A 118 5.72 11.49 11.31
C LEU A 118 6.84 10.90 12.18
N VAL A 119 7.48 11.69 13.03
CA VAL A 119 8.47 11.21 14.00
C VAL A 119 7.80 10.31 15.04
N GLU A 120 6.66 10.74 15.59
CA GLU A 120 5.88 9.95 16.54
C GLU A 120 5.39 8.64 15.92
N LEU A 121 4.86 8.69 14.70
CA LEU A 121 4.42 7.51 13.96
C LEU A 121 5.59 6.56 13.68
N ALA A 122 6.76 7.07 13.31
CA ALA A 122 7.95 6.25 13.07
C ALA A 122 8.40 5.52 14.34
N ALA A 123 8.37 6.20 15.49
CA ALA A 123 8.68 5.61 16.78
C ALA A 123 7.65 4.56 17.21
N GLN A 124 6.35 4.86 17.05
CA GLN A 124 5.25 3.93 17.34
C GLN A 124 5.36 2.66 16.48
N ALA A 125 5.68 2.81 15.19
CA ALA A 125 5.85 1.70 14.27
C ALA A 125 7.11 0.87 14.53
N ALA A 126 8.20 1.49 15.01
CA ALA A 126 9.41 0.77 15.42
C ALA A 126 9.18 -0.05 16.69
N ALA A 127 8.43 0.52 17.64
CA ALA A 127 8.05 -0.11 18.89
C ALA A 127 7.03 -1.24 18.70
N GLY A 128 6.16 -1.13 17.69
CA GLY A 128 5.00 -2.00 17.52
C GLY A 128 3.98 -1.84 18.66
N ALA A 129 3.96 -0.67 19.30
CA ALA A 129 3.20 -0.37 20.52
C ALA A 129 2.82 1.11 20.52
N ARG A 130 1.77 1.50 21.27
CA ARG A 130 1.34 2.90 21.38
C ARG A 130 2.42 3.75 22.04
N THR A 131 2.37 5.05 21.74
CA THR A 131 3.25 6.08 22.31
C THR A 131 3.21 6.10 23.84
N ASP A 132 2.10 5.68 24.45
CA ASP A 132 1.94 5.60 25.91
C ASP A 132 2.85 4.55 26.57
N LEU A 133 3.32 3.56 25.81
CA LEU A 133 4.27 2.52 26.26
C LEU A 133 5.74 2.93 26.06
N ALA A 134 6.01 4.05 25.38
CA ALA A 134 7.36 4.53 25.13
C ALA A 134 8.22 4.68 26.41
N PRO A 135 7.68 5.09 27.59
CA PRO A 135 8.45 5.12 28.83
C PRO A 135 8.93 3.74 29.29
N LEU A 136 8.10 2.70 29.15
CA LEU A 136 8.43 1.33 29.57
C LEU A 136 9.43 0.68 28.61
N MET A 137 9.37 1.02 27.33
CA MET A 137 10.32 0.53 26.32
C MET A 137 11.73 1.14 26.45
N LYS A 138 11.93 2.13 27.34
CA LYS A 138 13.28 2.62 27.68
C LYS A 138 14.05 1.63 28.57
N MET A 139 13.37 0.66 29.18
CA MET A 139 14.02 -0.38 29.97
C MET A 139 14.78 -1.37 29.08
N PRO A 140 15.99 -1.79 29.47
CA PRO A 140 16.76 -2.74 28.70
C PRO A 140 16.02 -4.07 28.55
N ASN A 141 16.04 -4.62 27.33
CA ASN A 141 15.43 -5.91 26.96
C ASN A 141 13.90 -5.98 27.07
N ILE A 142 13.18 -4.85 27.15
CA ILE A 142 11.72 -4.85 27.11
C ILE A 142 11.23 -4.70 25.66
N THR A 143 10.50 -5.72 25.20
CA THR A 143 9.77 -5.70 23.93
C THR A 143 8.41 -5.00 24.08
N GLY A 144 7.81 -4.53 22.99
CA GLY A 144 6.49 -3.88 23.03
C GLY A 144 5.39 -4.75 23.68
N ALA A 145 5.44 -6.07 23.48
CA ALA A 145 4.53 -7.01 24.14
C ALA A 145 4.73 -7.08 25.66
N GLN A 146 5.98 -7.03 26.13
CA GLN A 146 6.28 -7.00 27.57
C GLN A 146 5.93 -5.64 28.19
N ALA A 147 6.20 -4.54 27.48
CA ALA A 147 5.77 -3.21 27.90
C ALA A 147 4.24 -3.14 28.05
N ARG A 148 3.50 -3.79 27.15
CA ARG A 148 2.04 -3.90 27.25
C ARG A 148 1.60 -4.70 28.46
N ALA A 149 2.19 -5.87 28.70
CA ALA A 149 1.87 -6.69 29.87
C ALA A 149 2.12 -5.92 31.19
N LEU A 150 3.17 -5.10 31.24
CA LEU A 150 3.45 -4.23 32.39
C LEU A 150 2.43 -3.11 32.53
N TYR A 151 2.06 -2.46 31.43
CA TYR A 151 1.04 -1.41 31.43
C TYR A 151 -0.34 -1.95 31.85
N ASP A 152 -0.72 -3.13 31.36
CA ASP A 152 -1.95 -3.83 31.76
C ASP A 152 -1.92 -4.24 33.24
N ALA A 153 -0.73 -4.50 33.79
CA ALA A 153 -0.51 -4.72 35.22
C ALA A 153 -0.51 -3.41 36.06
N GLY A 154 -0.75 -2.25 35.44
CA GLY A 154 -0.77 -0.93 36.08
C GLY A 154 0.60 -0.29 36.26
N LEU A 155 1.66 -0.88 35.71
CA LEU A 155 3.02 -0.35 35.75
C LEU A 155 3.23 0.54 34.52
N THR A 156 3.04 1.85 34.69
CA THR A 156 3.10 2.83 33.59
C THR A 156 4.41 3.61 33.55
N THR A 157 5.21 3.56 34.62
CA THR A 157 6.52 4.20 34.73
C THR A 157 7.60 3.15 35.00
N PRO A 158 8.80 3.31 34.40
CA PRO A 158 9.93 2.42 34.64
C PRO A 158 10.44 2.46 36.09
#